data_AF-A0A2J5P7R0-F1
#
_entry.id   AF-A0A2J5P7R0-F1
#
_cell.length_a   1.000
_cell.length_b   1.000
_cell.length_c   1.000
_cell.angle_alpha   90.00
_cell.angle_beta   90.00
_cell.angle_gamma   90.00
#
_symmetry.space_group_name_H-M   'P 1'
#
loop_
_entity.id
_entity.type
_entity.pdbx_description
1 polymer ?
#
loop_
_entity_poly.entity_id
_entity_poly.type
_entity_poly.pdbx_seq_one_letter_code
_entity_poly.pdbx_strand_id
1 'polypeptide(L)' 'VPQLQAFNLAVPEKVMVFSLAGSLQLPGIPTIPAIEYSMDAMASQIVNWLTEKTQMLASSPLRGDLIIPNR' A
#
# COMPACT_ATOMS: atom_id res chain seq x y z
N VAL A 1 8.67 -18.90 -2.75
CA VAL A 1 9.73 -19.90 -2.48
C VAL A 1 9.50 -21.23 -3.18
N PRO A 2 8.27 -21.80 -3.23
CA PRO A 2 8.04 -23.10 -3.85
C PRO A 2 8.51 -23.18 -5.31
N GLN A 3 8.34 -22.10 -6.07
CA GLN A 3 8.83 -22.00 -7.44
C GLN A 3 10.36 -22.05 -7.52
N LEU A 4 11.08 -21.37 -6.62
CA LEU A 4 12.54 -21.40 -6.57
C LEU A 4 13.06 -22.80 -6.18
N GLN A 5 12.38 -23.45 -5.24
CA GLN A 5 12.67 -24.84 -4.87
C GLN A 5 12.47 -25.80 -6.05
N ALA A 6 11.43 -25.60 -6.87
CA ALA A 6 11.20 -26.39 -8.09
C ALA A 6 12.33 -26.26 -9.13
N PHE A 7 13.12 -25.19 -9.08
CA PHE A 7 14.30 -24.98 -9.94
C PHE A 7 15.63 -25.26 -9.23
N ASN A 8 15.64 -25.96 -8.08
CA ASN A 8 16.83 -26.22 -7.26
C ASN A 8 17.60 -24.95 -6.84
N LEU A 9 16.91 -23.81 -6.75
CA LEU A 9 17.43 -22.56 -6.22
C LEU A 9 17.09 -22.47 -4.73
N ALA A 10 18.09 -22.78 -3.89
CA ALA A 10 17.96 -22.74 -2.45
C ALA A 10 17.91 -21.28 -1.94
N VAL A 11 16.97 -21.00 -1.05
CA VAL A 11 16.86 -19.74 -0.31
C VAL A 11 17.26 -20.03 1.15
N PRO A 12 18.19 -19.28 1.77
CA PRO A 12 18.87 -18.09 1.24
C PRO A 12 20.20 -18.37 0.50
N GLU A 13 20.70 -19.60 0.49
CA GLU A 13 22.09 -19.93 0.09
C GLU A 13 22.44 -19.57 -1.36
N LYS A 14 21.54 -19.83 -2.32
CA LYS A 14 21.75 -19.52 -3.75
C LYS A 14 21.09 -18.22 -4.17
N VAL A 15 19.95 -17.88 -3.55
CA VAL A 15 19.18 -16.67 -3.85
C VAL A 15 18.60 -16.11 -2.56
N MET A 16 18.83 -14.82 -2.31
CA MET A 16 18.22 -14.10 -1.19
C MET A 16 16.91 -13.45 -1.64
N VAL A 17 15.87 -13.57 -0.81
CA VAL A 17 14.54 -13.03 -1.10
C VAL A 17 14.08 -12.17 0.06
N PHE A 18 13.50 -11.01 -0.27
CA PHE A 18 12.83 -10.13 0.68
C PHE A 18 11.36 -9.99 0.28
N SER A 19 10.49 -9.98 1.28
CA SER A 19 9.07 -9.67 1.09
C SER A 19 8.83 -8.18 1.27
N LEU A 20 7.83 -7.65 0.56
CA LEU A 20 7.35 -6.28 0.73
C LEU A 20 5.98 -6.32 1.39
N ALA A 21 5.71 -5.36 2.28
CA ALA A 21 4.44 -5.23 3.01
C ALA A 21 4.18 -6.32 4.08
N GLY A 22 5.25 -6.85 4.68
CA GLY A 22 5.15 -7.76 5.84
C GLY A 22 5.68 -9.16 5.56
N SER A 23 6.01 -9.86 6.65
CA SER A 23 6.56 -11.23 6.56
C SER A 23 5.43 -12.23 6.33
N LEU A 24 5.55 -13.00 5.26
CA LEU A 24 4.63 -14.09 4.95
C LEU A 24 5.07 -15.35 5.71
N GLN A 25 4.37 -15.66 6.80
CA GLN A 25 4.58 -16.91 7.56
C GLN A 25 3.76 -18.03 6.92
N LEU A 26 4.42 -18.91 6.16
CA LEU A 26 3.81 -20.11 5.60
C LEU A 26 4.34 -21.35 6.31
N PRO A 27 3.48 -22.28 6.76
CA PRO A 27 3.92 -23.53 7.38
C PRO A 27 4.90 -24.29 6.48
N GLY A 28 6.07 -24.66 7.02
CA GLY A 28 7.10 -25.40 6.29
C GLY A 28 8.02 -24.56 5.39
N ILE A 29 7.89 -23.23 5.37
CA ILE A 29 8.80 -22.32 4.64
C ILE A 29 9.58 -21.49 5.66
N PRO A 30 10.93 -21.37 5.52
CA PRO A 30 11.71 -20.50 6.38
C PRO A 30 11.22 -19.06 6.29
N THR A 31 11.16 -18.38 7.44
CA THR A 31 10.70 -16.99 7.56
C THR A 31 11.48 -16.08 6.62
N ILE A 32 10.77 -15.41 5.72
CA ILE A 32 11.35 -14.49 4.76
C ILE A 32 11.45 -13.11 5.42
N PRO A 33 12.63 -12.46 5.42
CA PRO A 33 12.75 -11.09 5.90
C PRO A 33 11.85 -10.17 5.07
N ALA A 34 11.22 -9.21 5.75
CA ALA A 34 10.26 -8.30 5.14
C ALA A 34 10.67 -6.85 5.33
N ILE A 35 10.42 -6.04 4.31
CA ILE A 35 10.41 -4.59 4.44
C ILE A 35 8.96 -4.21 4.79
N GLU A 36 8.77 -3.75 6.02
CA GLU A 36 7.49 -3.33 6.53
C GLU A 36 7.24 -1.86 6.24
N TYR A 37 6.06 -1.57 5.72
CA TYR A 37 5.55 -0.22 5.56
C TYR A 37 4.33 -0.10 6.47
N SER A 38 4.31 0.93 7.32
CA SER A 38 3.15 1.18 8.17
C SER A 38 1.99 1.66 7.29
N MET A 39 0.99 0.79 7.12
CA MET A 39 -0.24 1.13 6.41
C MET A 39 -0.96 2.30 7.08
N ASP A 40 -0.96 2.34 8.41
CA ASP A 40 -1.56 3.43 9.18
C ASP A 40 -0.86 4.77 8.95
N ALA A 41 0.48 4.77 8.92
CA ALA A 41 1.25 5.98 8.63
C ALA A 41 0.99 6.49 7.21
N MET A 42 0.86 5.59 6.23
CA MET A 42 0.53 5.97 4.85
C MET A 42 -0.90 6.49 4.74
N ALA A 43 -1.87 5.82 5.36
CA ALA A 43 -3.26 6.25 5.37
C ALA A 43 -3.41 7.63 6.02
N SER A 44 -2.78 7.84 7.17
CA SER A 44 -2.76 9.13 7.88
C SER A 44 -2.17 10.24 7.02
N GLN A 45 -1.03 10.00 6.36
CA GLN A 45 -0.41 10.98 5.45
C GLN A 45 -1.34 11.37 4.29
N ILE A 46 -2.00 10.38 3.67
CA ILE A 46 -2.93 10.62 2.56
C ILE A 46 -4.14 11.45 3.04
N VAL A 47 -4.73 11.07 4.17
CA VAL A 47 -5.91 11.77 4.73
C VAL A 47 -5.55 13.21 5.12
N ASN A 48 -4.41 13.42 5.78
CA ASN A 48 -3.95 14.75 6.14
C ASN A 48 -3.73 15.62 4.90
N TRP A 49 -3.07 15.08 3.87
CA TRP A 49 -2.84 15.79 2.62
C TRP A 49 -4.15 16.16 1.90
N LEU A 50 -5.12 15.24 1.84
CA LEU A 50 -6.45 15.52 1.27
C LEU A 50 -7.21 16.58 2.08
N THR A 51 -7.12 16.51 3.41
CA THR A 51 -7.77 17.46 4.32
C THR A 51 -7.20 18.86 4.14
N GLU A 52 -5.88 19.01 4.08
CA GLU A 52 -5.20 20.29 3.83
C GLU A 52 -5.63 20.89 2.48
N LYS A 53 -5.63 20.10 1.41
CA LYS A 53 -6.08 20.55 0.08
C LYS A 53 -7.54 21.01 0.09
N THR A 54 -8.40 20.29 0.80
CA THR A 54 -9.83 20.62 0.91
C THR A 54 -10.05 21.89 1.75
N GLN A 55 -9.29 22.08 2.83
CA GLN A 55 -9.33 23.32 3.62
C GLN A 55 -8.86 24.54 2.83
N MET A 56 -7.84 24.38 1.97
CA MET A 56 -7.44 25.47 1.06
C MET A 56 -8.57 25.85 0.09
N LEU A 57 -9.31 24.85 -0.42
CA LEU A 57 -10.49 25.06 -1.28
C LEU A 57 -11.67 25.71 -0.55
N ALA A 58 -11.85 25.44 0.75
CA ALA A 58 -12.94 26.00 1.55
C ALA A 58 -12.83 27.54 1.77
N SER A 59 -11.67 28.14 1.49
CA SER A 59 -11.49 29.60 1.52
C SER A 59 -12.16 30.33 0.34
N SER A 60 -12.56 29.59 -0.71
CA SER A 60 -13.49 30.08 -1.74
C SER A 60 -14.84 29.40 -1.57
N PRO A 61 -15.96 30.14 -1.47
CA PRO A 61 -17.27 29.50 -1.43
C PRO A 61 -17.50 28.70 -2.73
N LEU A 62 -17.53 27.38 -2.62
CA LEU A 62 -17.93 26.49 -3.70
C LEU A 62 -19.45 26.58 -3.85
N ARG A 63 -19.91 27.53 -4.65
CA ARG A 63 -21.30 27.63 -5.09
C ARG A 63 -21.50 26.70 -6.28
N GLY A 64 -22.09 25.53 -6.05
CA GLY A 64 -22.55 24.66 -7.12
C GLY A 64 -23.80 25.23 -7.78
N ASP A 65 -23.90 25.13 -9.10
CA ASP A 65 -25.12 25.46 -9.84
C ASP A 65 -26.04 24.23 -9.90
N LEU A 66 -27.31 24.42 -9.54
CA LEU A 66 -28.35 23.41 -9.67
C LEU A 66 -28.73 23.28 -11.16
N ILE A 67 -28.26 22.23 -11.82
CA ILE A 67 -28.67 21.92 -13.19
C ILE A 67 -29.97 21.12 -13.14
N ILE A 68 -31.08 21.76 -13.51
CA ILE A 68 -32.38 21.10 -13.69
C ILE A 68 -32.50 20.66 -15.16
N PRO A 69 -32.55 19.36 -15.48
CA PRO A 69 -32.72 18.91 -16.85
C PRO A 69 -34.12 19.23 -17.37
N ASN A 70 -34.21 19.74 -18.61
CA ASN A 70 -35.48 19.96 -19.30
C ASN A 70 -36.12 18.62 -19.70
N ARG A 71 -37.45 18.54 -19.53
CA ARG A 71 -38.28 17.38 -19.84
C ARG A 71 -38.57 17.23 -21.33
#